data_AF-A0A2N2VIQ4-F1
#
_entry.id   AF-A0A2N2VIQ4-F1
#
_cell.length_a   1.000
_cell.length_b   1.000
_cell.length_c   1.000
_cell.angle_alpha   90.00
_cell.angle_beta   90.00
_cell.angle_gamma   90.00
#
_symmetry.space_group_name_H-M   'P 1'
#
loop_
_entity.id
_entity.type
_entity.pdbx_description
1 polymer ?
#
loop_
_entity_poly.entity_id
_entity_poly.type
_entity_poly.pdbx_seq_one_letter_code
_entity_poly.pdbx_strand_id
1 'polypeptide(L)'
;MTAVRKPCIQAIIAAGISMLLSGCMGAPLAQQLLTSAVMHGTDSIIENAYEAQTRELINNRTLQDAAPDPYWSSFVTAGFEKITPIAEPLPAEPIPTEPLPAELLMSAQEASDIPTAKLEVQIAPLVRVEVWNILIGEEKLSVLERAYTRGNAELPPRQDWERLHVATGAVAGADGQPIIFLVPPHLGKLQSGQETIVELSHAGDLNIARYAAR
;
A
#
# COMPACT_ATOMS: atom_id res chain seq x y z
N MET A 1 -58.33 69.98 -4.69
CA MET A 1 -58.45 68.56 -4.31
C MET A 1 -57.86 67.71 -5.42
N THR A 2 -56.63 67.20 -5.26
CA THR A 2 -56.07 66.12 -6.11
C THR A 2 -54.97 65.41 -5.31
N ALA A 3 -55.35 64.36 -4.58
CA ALA A 3 -54.42 63.47 -3.90
C ALA A 3 -54.08 62.30 -4.86
N VAL A 4 -52.88 62.36 -5.44
CA VAL A 4 -52.37 61.33 -6.36
C VAL A 4 -51.67 60.25 -5.55
N ARG A 5 -52.15 59.01 -5.70
CA ARG A 5 -51.67 57.77 -5.07
C ARG A 5 -50.20 57.49 -5.45
N LYS A 6 -49.28 57.69 -4.52
CA LYS A 6 -47.83 57.40 -4.65
C LYS A 6 -47.32 56.01 -4.17
N PRO A 7 -48.06 55.14 -3.43
CA PRO A 7 -47.42 53.96 -2.84
C PRO A 7 -47.20 52.77 -3.78
N CYS A 8 -47.89 52.69 -4.94
CA CYS A 8 -47.79 51.51 -5.81
C CYS A 8 -46.55 51.52 -6.71
N ILE A 9 -45.98 52.68 -7.04
CA ILE A 9 -44.83 52.75 -7.96
C ILE A 9 -43.53 52.35 -7.26
N GLN A 10 -43.38 52.67 -5.96
CA GLN A 10 -42.20 52.27 -5.18
C GLN A 10 -42.15 50.77 -4.88
N ALA A 11 -43.31 50.11 -4.73
CA ALA A 11 -43.37 48.65 -4.52
C ALA A 11 -42.94 47.86 -5.77
N ILE A 12 -43.24 48.36 -6.96
CA ILE A 12 -42.88 47.71 -8.24
C ILE A 12 -41.39 47.84 -8.53
N ILE A 13 -40.78 48.99 -8.19
CA ILE A 13 -39.34 49.22 -8.39
C ILE A 13 -38.50 48.36 -7.42
N ALA A 14 -38.95 48.16 -6.18
CA ALA A 14 -38.25 47.31 -5.22
C ALA A 14 -38.28 45.81 -5.58
N ALA A 15 -39.37 45.33 -6.19
CA ALA A 15 -39.49 43.93 -6.62
C ALA A 15 -38.69 43.61 -7.90
N GLY A 16 -38.46 44.60 -8.78
CA GLY A 16 -37.66 44.41 -9.99
C GLY A 16 -36.14 44.31 -9.73
N ILE A 17 -35.65 44.99 -8.68
CA ILE A 17 -34.22 45.00 -8.34
C ILE A 17 -33.78 43.68 -7.71
N SER A 18 -34.64 42.99 -6.95
CA SER A 18 -34.29 41.68 -6.36
C SER A 18 -34.18 40.55 -7.39
N MET A 19 -34.90 40.62 -8.51
CA MET A 19 -34.76 39.64 -9.61
C MET A 19 -33.47 39.80 -10.41
N LEU A 20 -32.91 41.02 -10.51
CA LEU A 20 -31.67 41.28 -11.26
C LEU A 20 -30.38 40.91 -10.50
N LEU A 21 -30.46 40.69 -9.18
CA LEU A 21 -29.32 40.29 -8.33
C LEU A 21 -29.26 38.78 -8.05
N SER A 22 -30.21 37.98 -8.54
CA SER A 22 -30.20 36.50 -8.42
C SER A 22 -29.76 35.77 -9.70
N GLY A 23 -29.33 36.52 -10.73
CA GLY A 23 -28.66 35.97 -11.92
C GLY A 23 -27.22 35.55 -11.62
N CYS A 24 -27.03 34.57 -10.73
CA CYS A 24 -25.73 33.93 -10.52
C CYS A 24 -25.37 33.12 -11.77
N MET A 25 -24.23 33.43 -12.38
CA MET A 25 -23.48 32.48 -13.21
C MET A 25 -23.23 31.20 -12.40
N GLY A 26 -24.05 30.17 -12.59
CA GLY A 26 -23.89 28.88 -11.87
C GLY A 26 -24.68 27.70 -12.46
N ALA A 27 -25.41 27.90 -13.55
CA ALA A 27 -26.33 26.89 -14.07
C ALA A 27 -25.74 25.71 -14.88
N PRO A 28 -24.48 25.65 -15.37
CA PRO A 28 -24.05 24.49 -16.15
C PRO A 28 -23.41 23.36 -15.33
N LEU A 29 -23.01 23.58 -14.06
CA LEU A 29 -22.28 22.56 -13.28
C LEU A 29 -23.18 21.55 -12.55
N ALA A 30 -24.45 21.89 -12.27
CA ALA A 30 -25.36 20.98 -11.57
C ALA A 30 -25.88 19.83 -12.48
N GLN A 31 -25.97 20.05 -13.79
CA GLN A 31 -26.42 19.03 -14.74
C GLN A 31 -25.38 17.92 -14.99
N GLN A 32 -24.11 18.14 -14.64
CA GLN A 32 -23.04 17.15 -14.86
C GLN A 32 -22.88 16.15 -13.70
N LEU A 33 -23.40 16.45 -12.50
CA LEU A 33 -23.36 15.52 -11.36
C LEU A 33 -24.53 14.51 -11.36
N LEU A 34 -25.59 14.76 -12.12
CA LEU A 34 -26.74 13.85 -12.22
C LEU A 34 -26.50 12.70 -13.22
N THR A 35 -25.59 12.85 -14.17
CA THR A 35 -25.26 11.78 -15.13
C THR A 35 -24.24 10.76 -14.61
N SER A 36 -23.46 11.07 -13.56
CA SER A 36 -22.48 10.11 -13.01
C SER A 36 -23.09 9.11 -12.02
N ALA A 37 -24.20 9.43 -11.36
CA ALA A 37 -24.87 8.52 -10.41
C ALA A 37 -25.63 7.37 -11.09
N VAL A 38 -25.86 7.45 -12.41
CA VAL A 38 -26.66 6.45 -13.16
C VAL A 38 -25.82 5.26 -13.64
N MET A 39 -24.49 5.38 -13.73
CA MET A 39 -23.64 4.29 -14.23
C MET A 39 -23.20 3.28 -13.15
N HIS A 40 -23.08 3.70 -11.88
CA HIS A 40 -22.70 2.80 -10.78
C HIS A 40 -23.83 1.84 -10.34
N GLY A 41 -25.08 2.12 -10.70
CA GLY A 41 -26.22 1.27 -10.34
C GLY A 41 -26.34 0.00 -11.20
N THR A 42 -25.78 -0.01 -12.41
CA THR A 42 -25.86 -1.18 -13.30
C THR A 42 -24.75 -2.19 -13.05
N ASP A 43 -23.56 -1.74 -12.66
CA ASP A 43 -22.41 -2.62 -12.44
C ASP A 43 -22.62 -3.55 -11.23
N SER A 44 -23.23 -3.04 -10.14
CA SER A 44 -23.53 -3.84 -8.94
C SER A 44 -24.58 -4.95 -9.16
N ILE A 45 -25.51 -4.75 -10.09
CA ILE A 45 -26.54 -5.76 -10.41
C ILE A 45 -25.92 -6.88 -11.27
N ILE A 46 -25.02 -6.53 -12.18
CA ILE A 46 -24.27 -7.50 -12.99
C ILE A 46 -23.31 -8.31 -12.11
N GLU A 47 -22.62 -7.66 -11.18
CA GLU A 47 -21.70 -8.33 -10.25
C GLU A 47 -22.44 -9.35 -9.38
N ASN A 48 -23.59 -8.98 -8.81
CA ASN A 48 -24.37 -9.89 -7.95
C ASN A 48 -24.97 -11.07 -8.74
N ALA A 49 -25.42 -10.84 -9.99
CA ALA A 49 -25.92 -11.93 -10.84
C ALA A 49 -24.79 -12.89 -11.27
N TYR A 50 -23.60 -12.35 -11.56
CA TYR A 50 -22.43 -13.14 -11.92
C TYR A 50 -21.90 -13.96 -10.73
N GLU A 51 -21.87 -13.36 -9.54
CA GLU A 51 -21.45 -14.05 -8.32
C GLU A 51 -22.44 -15.16 -7.91
N ALA A 52 -23.74 -14.91 -8.03
CA ALA A 52 -24.78 -15.92 -7.80
C ALA A 52 -24.63 -17.12 -8.76
N GLN A 53 -24.41 -16.85 -10.06
CA GLN A 53 -24.18 -17.89 -11.06
C GLN A 53 -22.89 -18.69 -10.77
N THR A 54 -21.83 -18.01 -10.33
CA THR A 54 -20.54 -18.65 -10.01
C THR A 54 -20.67 -19.56 -8.78
N ARG A 55 -21.42 -19.16 -7.75
CA ARG A 55 -21.69 -19.99 -6.57
C ARG A 55 -22.50 -21.24 -6.91
N GLU A 56 -23.50 -21.14 -7.79
CA GLU A 56 -24.25 -22.32 -8.26
C GLU A 56 -23.38 -23.30 -9.07
N LEU A 57 -22.47 -22.78 -9.90
CA LEU A 57 -21.51 -23.61 -10.66
C LEU A 57 -20.49 -24.30 -9.76
N ILE A 58 -20.07 -23.67 -8.67
CA ILE A 58 -19.15 -24.26 -7.69
C ILE A 58 -19.89 -25.29 -6.82
N ASN A 59 -21.08 -24.97 -6.32
CA ASN A 59 -21.84 -25.85 -5.42
C ASN A 59 -22.35 -27.11 -6.12
N ASN A 60 -22.66 -27.03 -7.43
CA ASN A 60 -23.12 -28.20 -8.21
C ASN A 60 -21.97 -28.98 -8.87
N ARG A 61 -20.71 -28.64 -8.56
CA ARG A 61 -19.56 -29.38 -9.08
C ARG A 61 -19.38 -30.64 -8.25
N THR A 62 -19.92 -31.76 -8.73
CA THR A 62 -19.56 -33.06 -8.18
C THR A 62 -18.06 -33.25 -8.36
N LEU A 63 -17.35 -33.41 -7.25
CA LEU A 63 -15.92 -33.70 -7.26
C LEU A 63 -15.74 -34.98 -8.05
N GLN A 64 -14.93 -34.93 -9.11
CA GLN A 64 -14.57 -36.14 -9.84
C GLN A 64 -13.81 -37.05 -8.87
N ASP A 65 -14.26 -38.30 -8.73
CA ASP A 65 -13.50 -39.36 -8.05
C ASP A 65 -12.24 -39.65 -8.88
N ALA A 66 -11.27 -38.76 -8.77
CA ALA A 66 -9.94 -38.96 -9.30
C ALA A 66 -9.20 -39.90 -8.36
N ALA A 67 -8.57 -40.94 -8.92
CA ALA A 67 -7.70 -41.80 -8.14
C ALA A 67 -6.63 -40.95 -7.43
N PRO A 68 -6.31 -41.23 -6.16
CA PRO A 68 -5.32 -40.48 -5.41
C PRO A 68 -4.01 -40.37 -6.21
N ASP A 69 -3.49 -39.15 -6.33
CA ASP A 69 -2.23 -38.91 -7.04
C ASP A 69 -1.11 -39.77 -6.40
N PRO A 70 -0.34 -40.54 -7.21
CA PRO A 70 0.79 -41.33 -6.72
C PRO A 70 1.78 -40.50 -5.88
N TYR A 71 1.98 -39.22 -6.18
CA TYR A 71 2.83 -38.34 -5.35
C TYR A 71 2.25 -38.10 -3.96
N TRP A 72 0.92 -38.03 -3.83
CA TRP A 72 0.27 -37.79 -2.54
C TRP A 72 0.47 -38.98 -1.59
N SER A 73 0.40 -40.20 -2.11
CA SER A 73 0.71 -41.41 -1.35
C SER A 73 2.16 -41.43 -0.85
N SER A 74 3.11 -40.92 -1.65
CA SER A 74 4.51 -40.85 -1.25
C SER A 74 4.74 -39.93 -0.06
N PHE A 75 4.03 -38.79 0.01
CA PHE A 75 4.11 -37.87 1.15
C PHE A 75 3.56 -38.48 2.44
N VAL A 76 2.42 -39.17 2.37
CA VAL A 76 1.82 -39.81 3.55
C VAL A 76 2.71 -40.94 4.07
N THR A 77 3.37 -41.67 3.16
CA THR A 77 4.22 -42.82 3.51
C THR A 77 5.66 -42.41 3.83
N ALA A 78 6.07 -41.17 3.56
CA ALA A 78 7.47 -40.75 3.62
C ALA A 78 8.10 -40.82 5.01
N GLY A 79 7.32 -40.97 6.10
CA GLY A 79 7.85 -41.17 7.46
C GLY A 79 8.73 -40.01 7.92
N PHE A 80 8.18 -39.10 8.72
CA PHE A 80 8.98 -37.97 9.21
C PHE A 80 10.03 -38.44 10.21
N GLU A 81 11.30 -38.44 9.81
CA GLU A 81 12.42 -38.67 10.71
C GLU A 81 12.52 -37.49 11.67
N LYS A 82 12.36 -37.75 12.97
CA LYS A 82 12.44 -36.72 14.00
C LYS A 82 13.91 -36.29 14.16
N ILE A 83 14.28 -35.22 13.48
CA ILE A 83 15.58 -34.57 13.64
C ILE A 83 15.70 -34.08 15.09
N THR A 84 16.50 -34.76 15.90
CA THR A 84 16.89 -34.23 17.21
C THR A 84 17.93 -33.15 17.00
N PRO A 85 17.74 -31.93 17.53
CA PRO A 85 18.73 -30.87 17.40
C PRO A 85 20.03 -31.33 18.08
N ILE A 86 21.07 -31.52 17.28
CA ILE A 86 22.43 -31.75 17.77
C ILE A 86 22.96 -30.37 18.16
N ALA A 87 23.14 -30.15 19.47
CA ALA A 87 23.82 -28.96 19.95
C ALA A 87 25.30 -29.06 19.57
N GLU A 88 25.72 -28.22 18.63
CA GLU A 88 27.13 -28.06 18.30
C GLU A 88 27.88 -27.56 19.56
N PRO A 89 28.96 -28.21 20.00
CA PRO A 89 29.73 -27.73 21.13
C PRO A 89 30.42 -26.41 20.75
N LEU A 90 30.20 -25.38 21.55
CA LEU A 90 30.89 -24.09 21.46
C LEU A 90 32.41 -24.33 21.38
N PRO A 91 33.15 -23.64 20.49
CA PRO A 91 34.60 -23.73 20.47
C PRO A 91 35.14 -23.30 21.84
N ALA A 92 35.91 -24.19 22.47
CA ALA A 92 36.60 -23.89 23.72
C ALA A 92 37.52 -22.68 23.48
N GLU A 93 37.45 -21.71 24.39
CA GLU A 93 38.36 -20.56 24.39
C GLU A 93 39.81 -21.06 24.29
N PRO A 94 40.64 -20.49 23.40
CA PRO A 94 42.01 -20.91 23.26
C PRO A 94 42.78 -20.59 24.54
N ILE A 95 43.18 -21.64 25.25
CA ILE A 95 44.17 -21.58 26.33
C ILE A 95 45.47 -21.02 25.72
N PRO A 96 46.03 -19.92 26.24
CA PRO A 96 47.28 -19.36 25.74
C PRO A 96 48.43 -20.22 26.28
N THR A 97 49.03 -21.05 25.44
CA THR A 97 50.29 -21.72 25.76
C THR A 97 51.16 -21.80 24.51
N GLU A 98 52.34 -21.19 24.65
CA GLU A 98 53.52 -21.14 23.78
C GLU A 98 53.66 -19.98 22.77
N PRO A 99 54.77 -19.20 22.86
CA PRO A 99 55.04 -18.08 21.96
C PRO A 99 55.62 -18.59 20.63
N LEU A 100 54.85 -18.42 19.56
CA LEU A 100 55.31 -18.58 18.18
C LEU A 100 56.23 -17.39 17.79
N PRO A 101 57.33 -17.63 17.05
CA PRO A 101 58.30 -16.60 16.69
C PRO A 101 57.70 -15.54 15.76
N ALA A 102 58.07 -14.29 16.01
CA ALA A 102 57.47 -13.06 15.47
C ALA A 102 57.66 -12.80 13.95
N GLU A 103 58.15 -13.74 13.16
CA GLU A 103 58.49 -13.50 11.75
C GLU A 103 57.38 -13.86 10.74
N LEU A 104 56.30 -14.53 11.15
CA LEU A 104 55.16 -14.85 10.28
C LEU A 104 53.98 -13.87 10.42
N LEU A 105 54.08 -12.86 11.29
CA LEU A 105 53.04 -11.84 11.51
C LEU A 105 53.13 -10.63 10.56
N MET A 106 54.18 -10.51 9.73
CA MET A 106 54.33 -9.36 8.83
C MET A 106 53.91 -9.62 7.36
N SER A 107 53.64 -10.86 6.96
CA SER A 107 53.30 -11.20 5.57
C SER A 107 51.85 -11.68 5.34
N ALA A 108 51.04 -11.78 6.39
CA ALA A 108 49.60 -12.08 6.28
C ALA A 108 48.71 -10.82 6.33
N GLN A 109 49.30 -9.62 6.45
CA GLN A 109 48.58 -8.37 6.68
C GLN A 109 48.19 -7.60 5.39
N GLU A 110 48.50 -8.10 4.19
CA GLU A 110 48.27 -7.37 2.92
C GLU A 110 47.35 -8.07 1.90
N ALA A 111 46.57 -9.08 2.31
CA ALA A 111 45.63 -9.77 1.41
C ALA A 111 44.25 -10.01 2.03
N SER A 112 43.66 -9.00 2.68
CA SER A 112 42.23 -8.99 2.99
C SER A 112 41.62 -7.60 2.87
N ASP A 113 41.83 -6.97 1.72
CA ASP A 113 40.88 -6.00 1.16
C ASP A 113 39.94 -6.73 0.20
N ILE A 114 39.18 -7.69 0.74
CA ILE A 114 37.88 -8.04 0.17
C ILE A 114 36.89 -7.50 1.19
N PRO A 115 36.07 -6.47 0.86
CA PRO A 115 35.04 -6.03 1.76
C PRO A 115 34.06 -7.19 1.90
N THR A 116 34.22 -7.97 2.95
CA THR A 116 33.19 -8.87 3.44
C THR A 116 32.12 -7.94 4.00
N ALA A 117 31.28 -7.45 3.09
CA ALA A 117 30.06 -6.75 3.41
C ALA A 117 29.27 -7.71 4.28
N LYS A 118 29.38 -7.48 5.58
CA LYS A 118 28.48 -7.99 6.60
C LYS A 118 27.11 -7.53 6.14
N LEU A 119 26.41 -8.40 5.40
CA LEU A 119 25.01 -8.23 5.05
C LEU A 119 24.26 -8.28 6.37
N GLU A 120 24.18 -7.13 7.04
CA GLU A 120 23.19 -6.89 8.07
C GLU A 120 21.85 -7.06 7.38
N VAL A 121 21.27 -8.24 7.54
CA VAL A 121 19.91 -8.53 7.13
C VAL A 121 19.02 -7.65 7.98
N GLN A 122 18.71 -6.45 7.46
CA GLN A 122 17.75 -5.54 8.08
C GLN A 122 16.37 -6.18 7.91
N ILE A 123 15.92 -6.88 8.94
CA ILE A 123 14.57 -7.45 8.98
C ILE A 123 13.64 -6.29 9.32
N ALA A 124 13.12 -5.61 8.30
CA ALA A 124 12.11 -4.60 8.48
C ALA A 124 10.76 -5.26 8.86
N PRO A 125 10.06 -4.77 9.90
CA PRO A 125 8.83 -5.38 10.35
C PRO A 125 7.71 -5.18 9.32
N LEU A 126 7.03 -6.27 8.98
CA LEU A 126 5.85 -6.29 8.12
C LEU A 126 4.60 -6.05 8.97
N VAL A 127 3.84 -5.00 8.67
CA VAL A 127 2.66 -4.59 9.43
C VAL A 127 1.46 -4.48 8.49
N ARG A 128 0.28 -4.90 8.98
CA ARG A 128 -0.99 -4.71 8.28
C ARG A 128 -1.44 -3.26 8.44
N VAL A 129 -1.65 -2.58 7.33
CA VAL A 129 -2.00 -1.17 7.26
C VAL A 129 -3.26 -1.03 6.43
N GLU A 130 -4.24 -0.32 6.94
CA GLU A 130 -5.43 0.09 6.19
C GLU A 130 -5.12 1.34 5.39
N VAL A 131 -5.42 1.31 4.09
CA VAL A 131 -5.23 2.43 3.17
C VAL A 131 -6.31 3.47 3.44
N TRP A 132 -5.93 4.70 3.78
CA TRP A 132 -6.88 5.80 3.94
C TRP A 132 -7.01 6.63 2.67
N ASN A 133 -5.88 7.01 2.08
CA ASN A 133 -5.85 7.89 0.91
C ASN A 133 -4.66 7.58 -0.01
N ILE A 134 -4.80 7.88 -1.30
CA ILE A 134 -3.72 7.85 -2.28
C ILE A 134 -3.30 9.29 -2.55
N LEU A 135 -2.00 9.58 -2.41
CA LEU A 135 -1.43 10.89 -2.70
C LEU A 135 -1.24 11.05 -4.21
N ILE A 136 -1.70 12.20 -4.73
CA ILE A 136 -1.68 12.54 -6.16
C ILE A 136 -1.08 13.94 -6.34
N GLY A 137 -0.49 14.20 -7.51
CA GLY A 137 0.00 15.53 -7.87
C GLY A 137 1.22 15.98 -7.06
N GLU A 138 1.18 17.23 -6.58
CA GLU A 138 2.30 17.88 -5.88
C GLU A 138 2.61 17.22 -4.54
N GLU A 139 1.60 16.75 -3.80
CA GLU A 139 1.81 16.06 -2.52
C GLU A 139 2.65 14.81 -2.70
N LYS A 140 2.32 14.01 -3.72
CA LYS A 140 3.08 12.80 -4.09
C LYS A 140 4.54 13.14 -4.38
N LEU A 141 4.78 14.16 -5.20
CA LEU A 141 6.12 14.60 -5.56
C LEU A 141 6.90 15.07 -4.34
N SER A 142 6.29 15.85 -3.46
CA SER A 142 6.94 16.37 -2.24
C SER A 142 7.39 15.25 -1.29
N VAL A 143 6.61 14.17 -1.20
CA VAL A 143 6.94 12.99 -0.39
C VAL A 143 8.10 12.22 -1.02
N LEU A 144 8.04 11.97 -2.33
CA LEU A 144 9.09 11.26 -3.07
C LEU A 144 10.42 12.03 -3.05
N GLU A 145 10.39 13.36 -3.21
CA GLU A 145 11.59 14.21 -3.11
C GLU A 145 12.19 14.21 -1.70
N ARG A 146 11.34 14.23 -0.67
CA ARG A 146 11.79 14.13 0.71
C ARG A 146 12.45 12.78 0.97
N ALA A 147 11.84 11.69 0.50
CA ALA A 147 12.40 10.34 0.63
C ALA A 147 13.72 10.19 -0.14
N TYR A 148 13.80 10.77 -1.33
CA TYR A 148 15.02 10.79 -2.15
C TYR A 148 16.16 11.54 -1.46
N THR A 149 15.88 12.72 -0.91
CA THR A 149 16.88 13.53 -0.19
C THR A 149 17.40 12.83 1.06
N ARG A 150 16.58 11.98 1.68
CA ARG A 150 16.98 11.16 2.84
C ARG A 150 17.77 9.92 2.47
N GLY A 151 17.97 9.65 1.17
CA GLY A 151 18.74 8.51 0.71
C GLY A 151 18.03 7.17 0.91
N ASN A 152 16.69 7.14 0.81
CA ASN A 152 15.96 5.89 0.87
C ASN A 152 16.38 4.99 -0.32
N ALA A 153 17.06 3.89 -0.02
CA ALA A 153 17.67 3.00 -1.00
C ALA A 153 16.64 2.26 -1.87
N GLU A 154 15.39 2.19 -1.45
CA GLU A 154 14.35 1.45 -2.16
C GLU A 154 13.57 2.29 -3.17
N LEU A 155 13.89 3.58 -3.30
CA LEU A 155 13.22 4.46 -4.25
C LEU A 155 13.76 4.27 -5.67
N PRO A 156 12.92 4.00 -6.68
CA PRO A 156 13.34 3.96 -8.07
C PRO A 156 13.77 5.36 -8.58
N PRO A 157 14.48 5.42 -9.73
CA PRO A 157 14.94 6.69 -10.29
C PRO A 157 13.77 7.63 -10.61
N ARG A 158 14.05 8.95 -10.64
CA ARG A 158 13.05 10.01 -10.82
C ARG A 158 12.16 9.85 -12.05
N GLN A 159 12.65 9.16 -13.08
CA GLN A 159 11.94 8.92 -14.34
C GLN A 159 10.70 8.01 -14.14
N ASP A 160 10.72 7.13 -13.12
CA ASP A 160 9.65 6.16 -12.87
C ASP A 160 8.60 6.68 -11.89
N TRP A 161 8.79 7.87 -11.31
CA TRP A 161 7.92 8.42 -10.28
C TRP A 161 6.48 8.64 -10.73
N GLU A 162 6.25 8.81 -12.03
CA GLU A 162 4.90 8.97 -12.58
C GLU A 162 4.04 7.72 -12.38
N ARG A 163 4.64 6.53 -12.52
CA ARG A 163 3.94 5.23 -12.44
C ARG A 163 3.77 4.74 -11.01
N LEU A 164 4.48 5.34 -10.08
CA LEU A 164 4.40 5.02 -8.66
C LEU A 164 3.17 5.66 -8.04
N HIS A 165 2.52 4.89 -7.18
CA HIS A 165 1.45 5.37 -6.33
C HIS A 165 2.00 5.47 -4.91
N VAL A 166 1.64 6.53 -4.20
CA VAL A 166 1.98 6.70 -2.79
C VAL A 166 0.67 6.75 -2.04
N ALA A 167 0.57 6.00 -0.96
CA ALA A 167 -0.62 5.96 -0.12
C ALA A 167 -0.28 6.31 1.32
N THR A 168 -1.30 6.77 2.02
CA THR A 168 -1.27 7.05 3.45
C THR A 168 -2.28 6.13 4.12
N GLY A 169 -1.91 5.55 5.25
CA GLY A 169 -2.76 4.65 6.01
C GLY A 169 -2.33 4.58 7.47
N ALA A 170 -2.98 3.72 8.25
CA ALA A 170 -2.55 3.40 9.61
C ALA A 170 -2.63 1.91 9.87
N VAL A 171 -1.96 1.46 10.93
CA VAL A 171 -1.97 0.06 11.34
C VAL A 171 -3.40 -0.40 11.59
N ALA A 172 -3.81 -1.50 10.97
CA ALA A 172 -5.17 -2.02 11.08
C ALA A 172 -5.53 -2.32 12.54
N GLY A 173 -6.65 -1.77 13.02
CA GLY A 173 -7.13 -1.97 14.38
C GLY A 173 -6.48 -1.09 15.46
N ALA A 174 -5.62 -0.13 15.09
CA ALA A 174 -5.09 0.87 16.01
C ALA A 174 -5.30 2.28 15.44
N ASP A 175 -5.69 3.23 16.29
CA ASP A 175 -5.64 4.67 15.98
C ASP A 175 -4.17 5.13 15.98
N GLY A 176 -3.43 4.65 14.97
CA GLY A 176 -2.00 4.84 14.82
C GLY A 176 -1.66 6.16 14.15
N GLN A 177 -0.37 6.51 14.21
CA GLN A 177 0.19 7.59 13.39
C GLN A 177 0.02 7.26 11.90
N PRO A 178 -0.26 8.27 11.04
CA PRO A 178 -0.34 8.05 9.60
C PRO A 178 1.01 7.60 9.05
N ILE A 179 1.00 6.46 8.40
CA ILE A 179 2.14 5.84 7.73
C ILE A 179 2.02 6.15 6.26
N ILE A 180 3.07 6.73 5.69
CA ILE A 180 3.18 6.98 4.26
C ILE A 180 3.98 5.83 3.65
N PHE A 181 3.42 5.22 2.61
CA PHE A 181 4.05 4.08 1.95
C PHE A 181 3.90 4.12 0.42
N LEU A 182 4.90 3.58 -0.25
CA LEU A 182 4.95 3.38 -1.69
C LEU A 182 4.15 2.14 -2.05
N VAL A 183 3.32 2.24 -3.08
CA VAL A 183 2.55 1.14 -3.65
C VAL A 183 3.19 0.79 -4.99
N PRO A 184 3.87 -0.37 -5.07
CA PRO A 184 4.44 -0.84 -6.32
C PRO A 184 3.38 -1.07 -7.40
N PRO A 185 3.72 -0.91 -8.69
CA PRO A 185 2.77 -1.08 -9.78
C PRO A 185 2.20 -2.50 -9.89
N HIS A 186 2.91 -3.52 -9.36
CA HIS A 186 2.45 -4.91 -9.38
C HIS A 186 1.29 -5.18 -8.42
N LEU A 187 1.10 -4.37 -7.37
CA LEU A 187 -0.06 -4.48 -6.48
C LEU A 187 -1.33 -3.85 -7.08
N GLY A 188 -1.20 -3.14 -8.20
CA GLY A 188 -2.31 -2.45 -8.84
C GLY A 188 -2.74 -1.20 -8.08
N LYS A 189 -4.01 -0.82 -8.24
CA LYS A 189 -4.59 0.36 -7.58
C LYS A 189 -5.24 -0.07 -6.28
N LEU A 190 -4.58 0.22 -5.15
CA LEU A 190 -5.18 0.08 -3.83
C LEU A 190 -6.32 1.10 -3.68
N GLN A 191 -7.45 0.69 -3.09
CA GLN A 191 -8.56 1.57 -2.76
C GLN A 191 -8.52 1.96 -1.28
N SER A 192 -9.21 3.06 -0.93
CA SER A 192 -9.43 3.42 0.47
C SER A 192 -10.22 2.31 1.18
N GLY A 193 -9.83 1.98 2.41
CA GLY A 193 -10.38 0.89 3.22
C GLY A 193 -9.79 -0.49 2.92
N GLN A 194 -8.89 -0.63 1.93
CA GLN A 194 -8.21 -1.90 1.70
C GLN A 194 -7.05 -2.09 2.67
N GLU A 195 -6.86 -3.32 3.11
CA GLU A 195 -5.70 -3.70 3.91
C GLU A 195 -4.51 -4.08 3.02
N THR A 196 -3.32 -3.66 3.40
CA THR A 196 -2.07 -4.02 2.73
C THR A 196 -1.00 -4.29 3.78
N ILE A 197 -0.06 -5.18 3.44
CA ILE A 197 1.10 -5.45 4.28
C ILE A 197 2.23 -4.53 3.84
N VAL A 198 2.64 -3.65 4.75
CA VAL A 198 3.67 -2.65 4.56
C VAL A 198 4.91 -3.04 5.35
N GLU A 199 6.06 -3.00 4.69
CA GLU A 199 7.36 -3.10 5.32
C GLU A 199 7.73 -1.73 5.90
N LEU A 200 7.83 -1.65 7.23
CA LEU A 200 8.17 -0.41 7.91
C LEU A 200 9.69 -0.21 7.91
N SER A 201 10.11 0.89 7.28
CA SER A 201 11.48 1.38 7.35
C SER A 201 11.71 2.12 8.68
N HIS A 202 12.90 2.69 8.88
CA HIS A 202 13.16 3.53 10.05
C HIS A 202 12.12 4.66 10.20
N ALA A 203 11.87 5.05 11.45
CA ALA A 203 10.75 5.91 11.83
C ALA A 203 10.72 7.23 11.05
N GLY A 204 9.66 7.43 10.27
CA GLY A 204 9.39 8.67 9.54
C GLY A 204 9.78 8.65 8.05
N ASP A 205 10.33 7.54 7.55
CA ASP A 205 10.67 7.37 6.14
C ASP A 205 9.53 6.76 5.31
N LEU A 206 9.72 6.77 3.99
CA LEU A 206 8.79 6.18 3.04
C LEU A 206 8.88 4.66 3.12
N ASN A 207 7.77 4.04 3.52
CA ASN A 207 7.65 2.59 3.69
C ASN A 207 7.23 1.93 2.36
N ILE A 208 7.27 0.60 2.24
CA ILE A 208 6.88 -0.08 0.98
C ILE A 208 5.79 -1.13 1.22
N ALA A 209 4.72 -1.07 0.44
CA ALA A 209 3.74 -2.14 0.37
C ALA A 209 4.33 -3.35 -0.38
N ARG A 210 4.37 -4.51 0.26
CA ARG A 210 4.88 -5.76 -0.34
C ARG A 210 3.77 -6.69 -0.80
N TYR A 211 2.65 -6.71 -0.07
CA TYR A 211 1.56 -7.64 -0.31
C TYR A 211 0.21 -6.97 -0.13
N ALA A 212 -0.75 -7.28 -0.99
CA ALA A 212 -2.16 -6.98 -0.72
C ALA A 212 -2.67 -7.94 0.37
N ALA A 213 -3.31 -7.42 1.41
CA ALA A 213 -4.03 -8.26 2.36
C ALA A 213 -5.42 -8.50 1.77
N ARG A 214 -5.69 -9.75 1.38
CA ARG A 214 -7.01 -10.19 0.93
C ARG A 214 -7.93 -10.44 2.11
#